data_AF-A0A496ZBJ7-F1
#
_entry.id   AF-A0A496ZBJ7-F1
#
_cell.length_a   1.000
_cell.length_b   1.000
_cell.length_c   1.000
_cell.angle_alpha   90.00
_cell.angle_beta   90.00
_cell.angle_gamma   90.00
#
_symmetry.space_group_name_H-M   'P 1'
#
loop_
_entity.id
_entity.type
_entity.pdbx_description
1 polymer ?
#
loop_
_entity_poly.entity_id
_entity_poly.type
_entity_poly.pdbx_seq_one_letter_code
_entity_poly.pdbx_strand_id
1 'polypeptide(L)'
;MKENKSHPVIRRIMTHLASLTPKGRVIGKYIIQYPRKAVFMTTRELSEACDVSEATVVRFVTQLGYGGYGEFLQALRDFVDTGLTLQDRVDLPGM
;
A
#
# COMPACT_ATOMS: atom_id res chain seq x y z
N MET A 1 2.79 -8.43 -24.77
CA MET A 1 3.10 -8.80 -23.38
C MET A 1 4.22 -7.90 -22.91
N LYS A 2 3.91 -6.74 -22.31
CA LYS A 2 4.92 -5.78 -21.84
C LYS A 2 4.95 -5.80 -20.32
N GLU A 3 6.16 -5.90 -19.81
CA GLU A 3 6.54 -6.15 -18.42
C GLU A 3 5.87 -5.18 -17.46
N ASN A 4 4.96 -5.70 -16.61
CA ASN A 4 4.51 -5.00 -15.42
C ASN A 4 5.69 -4.96 -14.45
N LYS A 5 6.54 -3.93 -14.55
CA LYS A 5 7.54 -3.64 -13.52
C LYS A 5 6.75 -3.29 -12.25
N SER A 6 6.52 -4.28 -11.39
CA SER A 6 5.92 -4.05 -10.08
C SER A 6 6.68 -2.93 -9.38
N HIS A 7 6.00 -1.83 -9.08
CA HIS A 7 6.61 -0.68 -8.42
C HIS A 7 7.33 -1.12 -7.13
N PRO A 8 8.47 -0.49 -6.77
CA PRO A 8 9.29 -0.93 -5.63
C PRO A 8 8.51 -1.25 -4.36
N VAL A 9 7.47 -0.47 -4.03
CA VAL A 9 6.59 -0.71 -2.86
C VAL A 9 5.82 -2.04 -2.96
N ILE A 10 5.19 -2.33 -4.10
CA ILE A 10 4.44 -3.57 -4.32
C ILE A 10 5.38 -4.76 -4.32
N ARG A 11 6.54 -4.63 -4.96
CA ARG A 11 7.57 -5.67 -4.95
C ARG A 11 8.05 -5.97 -3.53
N ARG A 12 8.29 -4.97 -2.68
CA ARG A 12 8.62 -5.17 -1.26
C ARG A 12 7.51 -5.93 -0.54
N ILE A 13 6.25 -5.49 -0.66
CA ILE A 13 5.14 -6.16 0.01
C ILE A 13 5.07 -7.65 -0.40
N MET A 14 5.17 -7.94 -1.70
CA MET A 14 5.14 -9.32 -2.21
C MET A 14 6.33 -10.16 -1.75
N THR A 15 7.53 -9.58 -1.70
CA THR A 15 8.76 -10.29 -1.31
C THR A 15 8.75 -10.65 0.17
N HIS A 16 8.22 -9.76 1.01
CA HIS A 16 8.10 -9.99 2.46
C HIS A 16 6.84 -10.77 2.84
N LEU A 17 5.91 -11.02 1.91
CA LEU A 17 4.59 -11.58 2.24
C LEU A 17 4.67 -12.92 2.98
N ALA A 18 5.66 -13.75 2.65
CA ALA A 18 5.88 -15.03 3.34
C ALA A 18 6.42 -14.86 4.78
N SER A 19 7.21 -13.82 5.05
CA SER A 19 7.83 -13.54 6.36
C SER A 19 7.00 -12.62 7.26
N LEU A 20 5.93 -12.03 6.74
CA LEU A 20 4.98 -11.25 7.52
C LEU A 20 4.17 -12.13 8.49
N THR A 21 3.81 -11.54 9.62
CA THR A 21 2.83 -12.12 10.56
C THR A 21 1.48 -12.36 9.86
N PRO A 22 0.59 -13.23 10.40
CA PRO A 22 -0.74 -13.43 9.81
C PRO A 22 -1.51 -12.13 9.58
N LYS A 23 -1.52 -11.22 10.57
CA LYS A 23 -2.15 -9.90 10.45
C LYS A 23 -1.40 -8.97 9.48
N GLY A 24 -0.05 -9.00 9.45
CA GLY A 24 0.73 -8.28 8.45
C GLY A 24 0.42 -8.72 7.01
N ARG A 25 0.18 -10.02 6.78
CA ARG A 25 -0.25 -10.54 5.48
C ARG A 25 -1.62 -10.02 5.05
N VAL A 26 -2.54 -9.83 5.99
CA VAL A 26 -3.85 -9.22 5.71
C VAL A 26 -3.66 -7.80 5.20
N ILE A 27 -2.84 -6.99 5.88
CA ILE A 27 -2.51 -5.62 5.47
C ILE A 27 -1.88 -5.60 4.08
N GLY A 28 -0.85 -6.43 3.85
CA GLY A 28 -0.16 -6.49 2.56
C GLY A 28 -1.09 -6.87 1.40
N LYS A 29 -1.99 -7.85 1.62
CA LYS A 29 -3.00 -8.25 0.63
C LYS A 29 -4.00 -7.13 0.34
N TYR A 30 -4.49 -6.45 1.38
CA TYR A 30 -5.42 -5.33 1.24
C TYR A 30 -4.80 -4.22 0.37
N ILE A 31 -3.56 -3.85 0.65
CA ILE A 31 -2.87 -2.77 -0.08
C ILE A 31 -2.62 -3.15 -1.54
N ILE A 32 -2.24 -4.39 -1.83
CA ILE A 32 -2.06 -4.87 -3.22
C ILE A 32 -3.41 -4.86 -3.96
N GLN A 33 -4.51 -5.21 -3.28
CA GLN A 33 -5.83 -5.26 -3.89
C GLN A 33 -6.44 -3.86 -4.09
N TYR A 34 -6.19 -2.92 -3.17
CA TYR A 34 -6.79 -1.58 -3.17
C TYR A 34 -5.75 -0.45 -2.97
N PRO A 35 -4.71 -0.35 -3.81
CA PRO A 35 -3.60 0.58 -3.60
C PRO A 35 -4.05 2.05 -3.65
N ARG A 36 -4.97 2.37 -4.57
CA ARG A 36 -5.56 3.72 -4.69
C ARG A 36 -6.38 4.12 -3.48
N LYS A 37 -6.99 3.18 -2.77
CA LYS A 37 -7.73 3.48 -1.55
C LYS A 37 -6.77 3.63 -0.38
N ALA A 38 -5.81 2.70 -0.26
CA ALA A 38 -4.85 2.66 0.82
C ALA A 38 -3.96 3.93 0.89
N VAL A 39 -3.68 4.58 -0.24
CA VAL A 39 -2.85 5.79 -0.29
C VAL A 39 -3.48 7.02 0.38
N PHE A 40 -4.80 7.03 0.54
CA PHE A 40 -5.56 8.09 1.21
C PHE A 40 -5.93 7.74 2.65
N MET A 41 -5.55 6.56 3.13
CA MET A 41 -5.87 6.12 4.48
C MET A 41 -4.84 6.60 5.50
N THR A 42 -5.32 6.92 6.69
CA THR A 42 -4.54 7.02 7.92
C THR A 42 -4.20 5.63 8.45
N THR A 43 -3.29 5.55 9.45
CA THR A 43 -3.00 4.29 10.17
C THR A 43 -4.26 3.69 10.78
N ARG A 44 -5.13 4.54 11.34
CA ARG A 44 -6.41 4.16 11.91
C ARG A 44 -7.33 3.52 10.88
N GLU A 45 -7.62 4.20 9.77
CA GLU A 45 -8.52 3.70 8.74
C GLU A 45 -8.01 2.41 8.10
N LEU A 46 -6.71 2.31 7.84
CA LEU A 46 -6.12 1.08 7.32
C LEU A 46 -6.22 -0.06 8.33
N SER A 47 -6.04 0.25 9.62
CA SER A 47 -6.15 -0.75 10.69
C SER A 47 -7.57 -1.27 10.85
N GLU A 48 -8.56 -0.38 10.82
CA GLU A 48 -9.99 -0.71 10.86
C GLU A 48 -10.38 -1.55 9.63
N ALA A 49 -9.93 -1.16 8.43
CA ALA A 49 -10.21 -1.88 7.20
C ALA A 49 -9.61 -3.30 7.15
N CYS A 50 -8.53 -3.54 7.91
CA CYS A 50 -7.84 -4.82 7.97
C CYS A 50 -8.16 -5.63 9.24
N ASP A 51 -9.02 -5.13 10.13
CA ASP A 51 -9.27 -5.70 11.46
C ASP A 51 -7.96 -5.97 12.24
N VAL A 52 -7.16 -4.91 12.41
CA VAL A 52 -5.89 -4.94 13.15
C VAL A 52 -5.76 -3.70 14.03
N SER A 53 -4.76 -3.69 14.91
CA SER A 53 -4.40 -2.46 15.64
C SER A 53 -3.53 -1.53 14.79
N GLU A 54 -3.58 -0.22 15.06
CA GLU A 54 -2.68 0.76 14.45
C GLU A 54 -1.19 0.40 14.66
N ALA A 55 -0.84 -0.11 15.84
CA ALA A 55 0.50 -0.61 16.13
C ALA A 55 0.93 -1.75 15.18
N THR A 56 -0.01 -2.58 14.72
CA THR A 56 0.27 -3.63 13.72
C THR A 56 0.55 -3.02 12.34
N VAL A 57 -0.15 -1.95 11.96
CA VAL A 57 0.13 -1.20 10.73
C VAL A 57 1.54 -0.59 10.76
N VAL A 58 1.91 0.06 11.87
CA VAL A 58 3.24 0.64 12.04
C VAL A 58 4.32 -0.45 11.98
N ARG A 59 4.13 -1.58 12.69
CA ARG A 59 5.07 -2.72 12.63
C ARG A 59 5.17 -3.33 11.23
N PHE A 60 4.06 -3.39 10.50
CA PHE A 60 4.06 -3.90 9.13
C PHE A 60 4.94 -3.02 8.23
N VAL A 61 4.79 -1.70 8.25
CA VAL A 61 5.60 -0.82 7.39
C VAL A 61 7.08 -0.80 7.81
N THR A 62 7.39 -0.89 9.11
CA THR A 62 8.78 -0.99 9.57
C THR A 62 9.42 -2.33 9.21
N GLN A 63 8.66 -3.43 9.24
CA GLN A 63 9.13 -4.74 8.77
C GLN A 63 9.40 -4.76 7.25
N LEU A 64 8.72 -3.92 6.48
CA LEU A 64 9.03 -3.69 5.06
C LEU A 64 10.25 -2.79 4.86
N GLY A 65 10.86 -2.27 5.92
CA GLY A 65 12.07 -1.46 5.89
C GLY A 65 11.84 0.03 5.67
N TYR A 66 10.64 0.54 5.97
CA TYR A 66 10.35 1.97 6.01
C TYR A 66 10.54 2.52 7.42
N GLY A 67 11.00 3.76 7.57
CA GLY A 67 11.14 4.46 8.84
C GLY A 67 9.81 4.82 9.51
N GLY A 68 8.70 4.72 8.79
CA GLY A 68 7.36 4.92 9.33
C GLY A 68 6.27 4.92 8.26
N TYR A 69 5.04 5.17 8.69
CA TYR A 69 3.87 5.13 7.80
C TYR A 69 3.91 6.23 6.73
N GLY A 70 4.44 7.41 7.03
CA GLY A 70 4.56 8.51 6.06
C GLY A 70 5.48 8.18 4.88
N GLU A 71 6.64 7.57 5.14
CA GLU A 71 7.57 7.13 4.09
C GLU A 71 6.95 6.02 3.23
N PHE A 72 6.27 5.07 3.87
CA PHE A 72 5.51 4.03 3.17
C PHE A 72 4.41 4.63 2.27
N LEU A 73 3.63 5.59 2.79
CA LEU A 73 2.61 6.28 2.01
C LEU A 73 3.20 7.02 0.82
N GLN A 74 4.37 7.65 0.96
CA GLN A 74 5.03 8.30 -0.17
C GLN A 74 5.38 7.28 -1.26
N ALA A 75 5.99 6.15 -0.90
CA ALA A 75 6.31 5.09 -1.86
C ALA A 75 5.04 4.49 -2.51
N LEU A 76 3.92 4.47 -1.79
CA LEU A 76 2.62 4.04 -2.30
C LEU A 76 1.97 5.09 -3.23
N ARG A 77 2.15 6.39 -2.96
CA ARG A 77 1.74 7.49 -3.87
C ARG A 77 2.48 7.39 -5.18
N ASP A 78 3.80 7.28 -5.13
CA ASP A 78 4.63 7.14 -6.33
C ASP A 78 4.15 5.95 -7.20
N PHE A 79 3.75 4.84 -6.57
CA PHE A 79 3.14 3.72 -7.29
C PHE A 79 1.85 4.09 -7.98
N VAL A 80 0.91 4.67 -7.25
CA VAL A 80 -0.41 5.05 -7.79
C VAL A 80 -0.25 6.09 -8.89
N ASP A 81 0.66 7.06 -8.72
CA ASP A 81 0.97 8.11 -9.69
C ASP A 81 1.62 7.56 -10.97
N THR A 82 2.45 6.51 -10.87
CA THR A 82 2.98 5.82 -12.07
C THR A 82 1.89 5.10 -12.87
N GLY A 83 0.78 4.72 -12.23
CA GLY A 83 -0.40 4.14 -12.88
C GLY A 83 -1.35 5.20 -13.44
N LEU A 84 -1.44 6.38 -12.78
CA LEU A 84 -2.18 7.58 -13.21
C LEU A 84 -1.52 8.27 -14.41
N THR A 85 -1.22 7.52 -15.47
CA THR A 85 -1.09 8.13 -16.80
C THR A 85 -2.46 8.66 -17.24
N LEU A 86 -2.49 9.60 -18.19
CA LEU A 86 -3.63 10.42 -18.65
C LEU A 86 -5.02 9.75 -18.73
N GLN A 87 -5.09 8.42 -18.82
CA GLN A 87 -6.31 7.63 -18.97
C GLN A 87 -7.18 7.55 -17.70
N ASP A 88 -6.61 7.71 -16.50
CA ASP A 88 -7.37 7.54 -15.25
C ASP A 88 -7.94 8.84 -14.66
N ARG A 89 -7.63 10.00 -15.25
CA ARG A 89 -8.20 11.29 -14.81
C ARG A 89 -9.69 11.45 -15.14
N VAL A 90 -10.28 10.49 -15.85
CA VAL A 90 -11.68 10.50 -16.29
C VAL A 90 -12.65 10.06 -15.18
N ASP A 91 -12.17 9.37 -14.13
CA ASP A 91 -13.04 8.79 -13.08
C ASP A 91 -12.99 9.53 -11.72
N LEU A 92 -12.46 10.75 -11.68
CA LEU A 92 -12.60 11.63 -10.52
C LEU A 92 -13.86 12.51 -10.68
N PRO A 93 -15.00 12.20 -10.04
CA PRO A 93 -16.08 13.15 -9.94
C PRO A 93 -15.65 14.27 -8.99
N GLY A 94 -15.45 15.48 -9.52
CA GLY A 94 -15.33 16.70 -8.73
C GLY A 94 -13.98 17.41 -8.76
N MET A 95 -13.58 17.91 -9.94
CA MET A 95 -12.88 19.19 -10.04
C MET A 95 -13.61 20.08 -11.04
#